data_AF-A0A7W8X017-F1
#
_entry.id   AF-A0A7W8X017-F1
#
_cell.length_a   1.000
_cell.length_b   1.000
_cell.length_c   1.000
_cell.angle_alpha   90.00
_cell.angle_beta   90.00
_cell.angle_gamma   90.00
#
_symmetry.space_group_name_H-M   'P 1'
#
loop_
_entity.id
_entity.type
_entity.pdbx_description
1 polymer ?
#
loop_
_entity_poly.entity_id
_entity_poly.type
_entity_poly.pdbx_seq_one_letter_code
_entity_poly.pdbx_strand_id
1 'polypeptide(L)'
;MSSTIQTERAIHHQVTQIGIADIVAYLLSNLGPTMTTALAGKSLQTIRRYAKGALDVPETAEKQLRDAYHVFTYLAQVDSPATVRAWFMGMNPQLDDKSPIEELVGGHPSDVLAAAKAFVTGG
;
A
#
# COMPACT_ATOMS: atom_id res chain seq x y z
N MET A 1 4.37 -26.12 8.51
CA MET A 1 4.67 -24.86 9.23
C MET A 1 3.58 -23.88 8.84
N SER A 2 2.54 -23.76 9.65
CA SER A 2 1.38 -22.92 9.32
C SER A 2 1.77 -21.46 9.57
N SER A 3 2.07 -20.72 8.50
CA SER A 3 2.19 -19.26 8.56
C SER A 3 0.87 -18.71 9.10
N THR A 4 0.91 -18.13 10.29
CA THR A 4 -0.27 -17.49 10.89
C THR A 4 -0.54 -16.23 10.10
N ILE A 5 -1.52 -16.28 9.19
CA ILE A 5 -2.08 -15.10 8.54
C ILE A 5 -2.58 -14.21 9.69
N GLN A 6 -1.99 -13.02 9.85
CA GLN A 6 -2.52 -12.03 10.76
C GLN A 6 -3.89 -11.60 10.26
N THR A 7 -4.89 -11.67 11.15
CA THR A 7 -6.25 -11.28 10.81
C THR A 7 -6.33 -9.81 10.39
N GLU A 8 -7.28 -9.45 9.53
CA GLU A 8 -7.52 -8.06 9.07
C GLU A 8 -7.62 -7.08 10.25
N ARG A 9 -8.19 -7.50 11.38
CA ARG A 9 -8.24 -6.70 12.61
C ARG A 9 -6.85 -6.36 13.15
N ALA A 10 -5.89 -7.29 13.10
CA ALA A 10 -4.53 -7.07 13.54
C ALA A 10 -3.79 -6.09 12.61
N ILE A 11 -3.98 -6.23 11.30
CA ILE A 11 -3.38 -5.30 10.31
C ILE A 11 -3.98 -3.91 10.46
N HIS A 12 -5.32 -3.81 10.56
CA HIS A 12 -6.00 -2.54 10.79
C HIS A 12 -5.49 -1.87 12.07
N HIS A 13 -5.36 -2.62 13.16
CA HIS A 13 -4.76 -2.11 14.40
C HIS A 13 -3.32 -1.62 14.20
N GLN A 14 -2.47 -2.38 13.51
CA GLN A 14 -1.11 -1.95 13.19
C GLN A 14 -1.09 -0.65 12.35
N VAL A 15 -1.96 -0.55 11.34
CA VAL A 15 -2.10 0.65 10.49
C VAL A 15 -2.48 1.87 11.31
N THR A 16 -3.28 1.72 12.37
CA THR A 16 -3.65 2.85 13.25
C THR A 16 -2.56 3.28 14.22
N GLN A 17 -1.63 2.38 14.57
CA GLN A 17 -0.57 2.65 15.56
C GLN A 17 0.75 3.11 14.92
N ILE A 18 0.99 2.73 13.66
CA ILE A 18 2.22 3.12 12.95
C ILE A 18 2.16 4.60 12.54
N GLY A 19 3.29 5.30 12.75
CA GLY A 19 3.46 6.68 12.34
C GLY A 19 3.47 6.82 10.82
N ILE A 20 2.93 7.93 10.31
CA ILE A 20 2.86 8.17 8.86
C ILE A 20 4.25 8.24 8.22
N ALA A 21 5.27 8.76 8.93
CA ALA A 21 6.65 8.79 8.42
C ALA A 21 7.19 7.37 8.15
N ASP A 22 6.93 6.42 9.05
CA ASP A 22 7.35 5.02 8.91
C ASP A 22 6.63 4.34 7.76
N ILE A 23 5.32 4.61 7.58
CA ILE A 23 4.56 4.15 6.42
C ILE A 23 5.19 4.67 5.12
N VAL A 24 5.51 5.96 5.04
CA VAL A 24 6.12 6.54 3.83
C VAL A 24 7.48 5.90 3.55
N ALA A 25 8.31 5.71 4.57
CA ALA A 25 9.61 5.05 4.44
C ALA A 25 9.47 3.60 3.97
N TYR A 26 8.48 2.88 4.50
CA TYR A 26 8.18 1.50 4.12
C TYR A 26 7.75 1.41 2.65
N LEU A 27 6.81 2.25 2.22
CA LEU A 27 6.33 2.26 0.83
C LEU A 27 7.43 2.70 -0.14
N LEU A 28 8.24 3.70 0.22
CA LEU A 28 9.42 4.08 -0.58
C LEU A 28 10.38 2.92 -0.79
N SER A 29 10.57 2.07 0.21
CA SER A 29 11.51 0.94 0.15
C SER A 29 10.93 -0.23 -0.64
N ASN A 30 9.63 -0.49 -0.54
CA ASN A 30 8.98 -1.68 -1.10
C ASN A 30 8.29 -1.44 -2.44
N LEU A 31 7.54 -0.34 -2.60
CA LEU A 31 6.94 0.05 -3.88
C LEU A 31 7.95 0.81 -4.74
N GLY A 32 8.79 1.62 -4.10
CA GLY A 32 9.78 2.45 -4.78
C GLY A 32 9.29 3.88 -5.02
N PRO A 33 10.18 4.75 -5.54
CA PRO A 33 9.93 6.19 -5.68
C PRO A 33 8.69 6.53 -6.50
N THR A 34 8.57 5.97 -7.71
CA THR A 34 7.52 6.34 -8.68
C THR A 34 6.12 6.10 -8.14
N MET A 35 5.84 4.87 -7.68
CA MET A 35 4.52 4.51 -7.16
C MET A 35 4.19 5.27 -5.87
N THR A 36 5.16 5.47 -4.99
CA THR A 36 4.94 6.23 -3.74
C THR A 36 4.65 7.71 -4.02
N THR A 37 5.33 8.32 -5.01
CA THR A 37 5.04 9.69 -5.43
C THR A 37 3.68 9.83 -6.09
N ALA A 38 3.27 8.83 -6.87
CA ALA A 38 1.96 8.80 -7.51
C ALA A 38 0.84 8.74 -6.46
N LEU A 39 0.95 7.82 -5.49
CA LEU A 39 -0.01 7.67 -4.39
C LEU A 39 -0.21 8.95 -3.60
N ALA A 40 0.87 9.68 -3.30
CA ALA A 40 0.78 10.90 -2.50
C ALA A 40 0.47 12.17 -3.31
N GLY A 41 0.57 12.12 -4.65
CA GLY A 41 0.48 13.30 -5.50
C GLY A 41 1.55 14.36 -5.20
N LYS A 42 2.75 13.95 -4.76
CA LYS A 42 3.86 14.84 -4.37
C LYS A 42 5.18 14.43 -5.02
N SER A 43 6.11 15.37 -5.10
CA SER A 43 7.45 15.11 -5.61
C SER A 43 8.25 14.16 -4.70
N LEU A 44 9.23 13.46 -5.27
CA LEU A 44 10.10 12.55 -4.52
C LEU A 44 10.85 13.26 -3.37
N GLN A 45 11.22 14.53 -3.55
CA GLN A 45 11.87 15.31 -2.50
C GLN A 45 10.94 15.50 -1.29
N THR A 46 9.68 15.86 -1.53
CA THR A 46 8.67 16.00 -0.49
C THR A 46 8.43 14.66 0.21
N ILE A 47 8.30 13.58 -0.56
CA ILE A 47 8.09 12.23 -0.03
C ILE A 47 9.26 11.77 0.85
N ARG A 48 10.51 12.06 0.45
CA ARG A 48 11.70 11.80 1.30
C ARG A 48 11.71 12.62 2.59
N ARG A 49 11.10 13.81 2.61
CA ARG A 49 10.95 14.60 3.85
C ARG A 49 9.86 14.03 4.75
N TYR A 50 8.73 13.59 4.18
CA TYR A 50 7.69 12.87 4.93
C TYR A 50 8.26 11.61 5.59
N ALA A 51 9.02 10.80 4.85
CA ALA A 51 9.67 9.59 5.37
C ALA A 51 10.66 9.84 6.52
N LYS A 52 11.15 11.08 6.68
CA LYS A 52 12.04 11.49 7.77
C LYS A 52 11.30 12.19 8.91
N GLY A 53 9.97 12.31 8.83
CA GLY A 53 9.18 13.13 9.75
C GLY A 53 9.53 14.63 9.70
N ALA A 54 10.18 15.09 8.62
CA ALA A 54 10.69 16.45 8.49
C ALA A 54 9.68 17.41 7.83
N LEU A 55 8.48 16.93 7.52
CA LEU A 55 7.36 17.70 6.98
C LEU A 55 6.06 16.95 7.29
N ASP A 56 5.02 17.70 7.66
CA ASP A 56 3.69 17.14 7.90
C ASP A 56 3.06 16.63 6.60
N VAL A 57 2.37 15.49 6.71
CA VAL A 57 1.68 14.87 5.59
C VAL A 57 0.24 15.38 5.55
N PRO A 58 -0.22 15.96 4.43
CA PRO A 58 -1.63 16.34 4.28
C PRO A 58 -2.54 15.13 4.39
N GLU A 59 -3.71 15.30 5.01
CA GLU A 59 -4.66 14.22 5.31
C GLU A 59 -5.02 13.38 4.07
N THR A 60 -5.20 14.01 2.91
CA THR A 60 -5.50 13.29 1.65
C THR A 60 -4.39 12.35 1.23
N ALA A 61 -3.13 12.80 1.29
CA ALA A 61 -1.96 12.00 0.98
C ALA A 61 -1.74 10.93 2.06
N GLU A 62 -1.94 11.27 3.34
CA GLU A 62 -1.85 10.31 4.44
C GLU A 62 -2.85 9.16 4.25
N LYS A 63 -4.09 9.45 3.90
CA LYS A 63 -5.12 8.44 3.64
C LYS A 63 -4.67 7.48 2.53
N GLN A 64 -4.26 8.00 1.37
CA GLN A 64 -3.81 7.18 0.24
C GLN A 64 -2.59 6.32 0.58
N LEU A 65 -1.64 6.86 1.33
CA LEU A 65 -0.45 6.12 1.79
C LEU A 65 -0.82 5.03 2.81
N ARG A 66 -1.75 5.28 3.73
CA ARG A 66 -2.24 4.27 4.68
C ARG A 66 -3.01 3.16 3.98
N ASP A 67 -3.86 3.50 3.01
CA ASP A 67 -4.61 2.52 2.21
C ASP A 67 -3.64 1.60 1.44
N ALA A 68 -2.63 2.17 0.77
CA ALA A 68 -1.60 1.39 0.08
C ALA A 68 -0.79 0.50 1.03
N TYR A 69 -0.41 1.02 2.21
CA TYR A 69 0.31 0.25 3.23
C TYR A 69 -0.51 -0.92 3.76
N HIS A 70 -1.80 -0.72 4.00
CA HIS A 70 -2.70 -1.79 4.42
C HIS A 70 -2.73 -2.91 3.38
N VAL A 71 -2.99 -2.59 2.11
CA VAL A 71 -3.04 -3.61 1.04
C VAL A 71 -1.68 -4.31 0.88
N PHE A 72 -0.58 -3.56 0.92
CA PHE A 72 0.75 -4.14 0.79
C PHE A 72 1.05 -5.13 1.92
N THR A 73 0.83 -4.71 3.18
CA THR A 73 1.09 -5.55 4.35
C THR A 73 0.16 -6.75 4.43
N TYR A 74 -1.06 -6.67 3.89
CA TYR A 74 -1.96 -7.80 3.74
C TYR A 74 -1.39 -8.86 2.78
N LEU A 75 -0.99 -8.47 1.58
CA LEU A 75 -0.41 -9.39 0.59
C LEU A 75 0.95 -9.94 1.00
N ALA A 76 1.77 -9.13 1.66
CA ALA A 76 3.12 -9.51 2.11
C ALA A 76 3.12 -10.60 3.21
N GLN A 77 1.95 -11.00 3.72
CA GLN A 77 1.84 -12.15 4.62
C GLN A 77 1.97 -13.50 3.91
N VAL A 78 1.62 -13.55 2.62
CA VAL A 78 1.61 -14.78 1.84
C VAL A 78 2.60 -14.76 0.68
N ASP A 79 3.08 -13.58 0.30
CA ASP A 79 3.96 -13.39 -0.83
C ASP A 79 5.18 -12.52 -0.53
N SER A 80 6.20 -12.63 -1.38
CA SER A 80 7.41 -11.83 -1.25
C SER A 80 7.15 -10.35 -1.55
N PRO A 81 7.87 -9.38 -0.92
CA PRO A 81 7.74 -7.97 -1.25
C PRO A 81 7.92 -7.65 -2.74
N ALA A 82 8.77 -8.41 -3.45
CA ALA A 82 8.95 -8.26 -4.89
C ALA A 82 7.70 -8.69 -5.68
N THR A 83 7.06 -9.79 -5.28
CA THR A 83 5.78 -10.24 -5.87
C THR A 83 4.68 -9.22 -5.62
N VAL A 84 4.53 -8.76 -4.37
CA VAL A 84 3.52 -7.75 -4.01
C VAL A 84 3.75 -6.46 -4.80
N ARG A 85 5.01 -6.01 -4.93
CA ARG A 85 5.35 -4.86 -5.76
C ARG A 85 4.92 -5.05 -7.23
N ALA A 86 5.17 -6.23 -7.80
CA ALA A 86 4.74 -6.54 -9.17
C ALA A 86 3.21 -6.56 -9.29
N TRP A 87 2.50 -7.08 -8.29
CA TRP A 87 1.04 -7.08 -8.23
C TRP A 87 0.47 -5.66 -8.23
N PHE A 88 1.07 -4.73 -7.47
CA PHE A 88 0.68 -3.32 -7.47
C PHE A 88 0.88 -2.61 -8.83
N MET A 89 1.88 -3.04 -9.59
CA MET A 89 2.24 -2.46 -10.88
C MET A 89 1.47 -3.07 -12.05
N GLY A 90 1.13 -4.34 -11.97
CA GLY A 90 0.50 -5.10 -13.04
C GLY A 90 -0.98 -4.78 -13.22
N MET A 91 -1.49 -5.04 -14.42
CA MET A 91 -2.92 -5.05 -14.71
C MET A 91 -3.59 -6.12 -13.84
N ASN A 92 -4.72 -5.78 -13.24
CA ASN A 92 -5.46 -6.70 -12.40
C ASN A 92 -6.87 -6.93 -13.00
N PRO A 93 -7.20 -8.16 -13.43
CA PRO A 93 -8.51 -8.47 -14.01
C PRO A 93 -9.69 -8.23 -13.05
N GLN A 94 -9.45 -8.17 -11.74
CA GLN A 94 -10.48 -7.86 -10.75
C GLN A 94 -10.76 -6.35 -10.63
N LEU A 95 -9.95 -5.51 -11.28
CA LEU A 95 -10.01 -4.05 -11.26
C LEU A 95 -10.22 -3.49 -12.68
N ASP A 96 -11.00 -4.20 -13.50
CA ASP A 96 -11.24 -3.85 -14.92
C ASP A 96 -9.93 -3.61 -15.69
N ASP A 97 -8.94 -4.48 -15.46
CA ASP A 97 -7.61 -4.45 -16.06
C ASP A 97 -6.75 -3.22 -15.72
N LYS A 98 -7.18 -2.38 -14.77
CA LYS A 98 -6.34 -1.31 -14.21
C LYS A 98 -5.39 -1.86 -13.15
N SER A 99 -4.30 -1.15 -12.93
CA SER A 99 -3.37 -1.51 -11.86
C SER A 99 -3.91 -1.08 -10.49
N PRO A 100 -3.54 -1.79 -9.40
CA PRO A 100 -3.85 -1.37 -8.04
C PRO A 100 -3.39 0.05 -7.69
N ILE A 101 -2.26 0.50 -8.25
CA ILE A 101 -1.80 1.89 -8.05
C ILE A 101 -2.75 2.90 -8.67
N GLU A 102 -3.24 2.65 -9.89
CA GLU A 102 -4.20 3.54 -10.55
C GLU A 102 -5.50 3.65 -9.76
N GLU A 103 -6.02 2.54 -9.26
CA GLU A 103 -7.24 2.52 -8.47
C GLU A 103 -7.07 3.20 -7.09
N LEU A 104 -5.93 3.03 -6.43
CA LEU A 104 -5.62 3.75 -5.19
C LEU A 104 -5.50 5.27 -5.41
N VAL A 105 -4.84 5.68 -6.49
CA VAL A 105 -4.75 7.11 -6.88
C VAL A 105 -6.13 7.65 -7.25
N GLY A 106 -6.96 6.85 -7.91
CA GLY A 106 -8.34 7.15 -8.28
C GLY A 106 -9.31 7.21 -7.10
N GLY A 107 -8.91 6.76 -5.90
CA GLY A 107 -9.72 6.83 -4.69
C GLY A 107 -10.62 5.62 -4.46
N HIS A 108 -10.28 4.44 -5.00
CA HIS A 108 -11.04 3.20 -4.84
C HIS A 108 -10.28 2.13 -4.01
N PRO A 109 -9.87 2.43 -2.77
CA PRO A 109 -9.09 1.50 -1.95
C PRO A 109 -9.88 0.25 -1.51
N SER A 110 -11.22 0.34 -1.47
CA SER A 110 -12.09 -0.81 -1.17
C SER A 110 -11.96 -1.91 -2.22
N ASP A 111 -11.88 -1.51 -3.47
CA ASP A 111 -11.90 -2.42 -4.62
C ASP A 111 -10.54 -3.11 -4.72
N VAL A 112 -9.47 -2.36 -4.50
CA VAL A 112 -8.10 -2.89 -4.39
C VAL A 112 -7.96 -3.87 -3.23
N LEU A 113 -8.53 -3.56 -2.06
CA LEU A 113 -8.52 -4.48 -0.93
C LEU A 113 -9.35 -5.74 -1.21
N ALA A 114 -10.49 -5.62 -1.89
CA ALA A 114 -11.30 -6.77 -2.29
C ALA A 114 -10.54 -7.68 -3.28
N ALA A 115 -9.86 -7.10 -4.26
CA ALA A 115 -8.97 -7.83 -5.18
C ALA A 115 -7.82 -8.52 -4.43
N ALA A 116 -7.18 -7.82 -3.48
CA ALA A 116 -6.12 -8.41 -2.66
C ALA A 116 -6.61 -9.61 -1.84
N LYS A 117 -7.80 -9.50 -1.23
CA LYS A 117 -8.43 -10.63 -0.50
C LYS A 117 -8.68 -11.81 -1.44
N ALA A 118 -9.28 -11.57 -2.61
CA ALA A 118 -9.53 -12.62 -3.57
C ALA A 118 -8.24 -13.30 -4.06
N PHE A 119 -7.17 -12.55 -4.29
CA PHE A 119 -5.84 -13.09 -4.61
C PHE A 119 -5.32 -14.05 -3.53
N VAL A 120 -5.44 -13.69 -2.25
CA VAL A 120 -5.02 -14.55 -1.13
C VAL A 120 -5.92 -15.80 -0.97
N THR A 121 -7.20 -15.70 -1.29
CA THR A 121 -8.17 -16.79 -1.07
C THR A 121 -8.30 -17.75 -2.26
N GLY A 122 -7.99 -17.29 -3.48
CA GLY A 122 -8.17 -18.03 -4.73
C GLY A 122 -6.89 -18.28 -5.53
N GLY A 123 -5.72 -17.89 -5.00
CA GLY A 123 -4.40 -18.26 -5.53
C GLY A 123 -4.07 -19.73 -5.35
#